data_AF-A0A6J4U8S8-F1
#
_entry.id   AF-A0A6J4U8S8-F1
#
_cell.length_a   1.000
_cell.length_b   1.000
_cell.length_c   1.000
_cell.angle_alpha   90.00
_cell.angle_beta   90.00
_cell.angle_gamma   90.00
#
_symmetry.space_group_name_H-M   'P 1'
#
loop_
_entity.id
_entity.type
_entity.pdbx_description
1 polymer ?
#
loop_
_entity_poly.entity_id
_entity_poly.type
_entity_poly.pdbx_seq_one_letter_code
_entity_poly.pdbx_strand_id
1 'polypeptide(L)'
;MVDDVIEALRRRYGEGWAKDDEANLRFSVDVEHLLRGVEGAHLIGDPEIEDGRVTLRVWVDYPLRDLMSADQLAYEIFGRLSEEVFYAERRFEKGDLRYPFVTGSPRHGHVGALVFSGPHAAAFADRFRQRLAGGLRYQA
;
A
#
# COMPACT_ATOMS: atom_id res chain seq x y z
N MET A 1 -3.68 -1.06 -14.78
CA MET A 1 -3.25 -1.50 -13.43
C MET A 1 -2.10 -0.61 -12.98
N VAL A 2 -1.73 -0.63 -11.69
CA VAL A 2 -0.63 0.19 -11.13
C VAL A 2 0.64 0.20 -11.99
N ASP A 3 0.99 -0.95 -12.59
CA ASP A 3 2.18 -1.09 -13.44
C ASP A 3 2.08 -0.25 -14.72
N ASP A 4 0.89 -0.14 -15.33
CA ASP A 4 0.65 0.74 -16.48
C ASP A 4 0.80 2.23 -16.09
N VAL A 5 0.39 2.59 -14.88
CA VAL A 5 0.56 3.96 -14.35
C VAL A 5 2.05 4.26 -14.14
N ILE A 6 2.79 3.31 -13.56
CA ILE A 6 4.24 3.42 -13.38
C ILE A 6 4.95 3.57 -14.73
N GLU A 7 4.60 2.77 -15.72
CA GLU A 7 5.15 2.89 -17.08
C GLU A 7 4.83 4.25 -17.71
N ALA A 8 3.60 4.74 -17.57
CA ALA A 8 3.22 6.06 -18.08
C ALA A 8 4.04 7.19 -17.42
N LEU A 9 4.24 7.12 -16.10
CA LEU A 9 5.03 8.10 -15.35
C LEU A 9 6.51 8.04 -15.71
N ARG A 10 7.09 6.84 -15.88
CA ARG A 10 8.48 6.67 -16.36
C ARG A 10 8.68 7.21 -17.77
N ARG A 11 7.73 6.97 -18.68
CA ARG A 11 7.77 7.58 -20.02
C ARG A 11 7.68 9.11 -19.97
N ARG A 12 6.95 9.66 -18.99
CA ARG A 12 6.72 11.10 -18.84
C ARG A 12 7.87 11.85 -18.17
N TYR A 13 8.50 11.26 -17.14
CA TYR A 13 9.48 11.89 -16.26
C TYR A 13 10.89 11.27 -16.35
N GLY A 14 11.04 10.13 -17.03
CA GLY A 14 12.30 9.43 -17.26
C GLY A 14 12.32 8.03 -16.66
N GLU A 15 13.02 7.10 -17.31
CA GLU A 15 13.11 5.69 -16.87
C GLU A 15 13.70 5.51 -15.46
N GLY A 16 14.58 6.45 -15.05
CA GLY A 16 15.18 6.49 -13.71
C GLY A 16 14.32 7.15 -12.64
N TRP A 17 13.14 7.68 -12.97
CA TRP A 17 12.34 8.51 -12.07
C TRP A 17 12.02 7.86 -10.72
N ALA A 18 11.75 6.55 -10.71
CA ALA A 18 11.45 5.79 -9.50
C ALA A 18 12.66 5.06 -8.89
N LYS A 19 13.88 5.34 -9.38
CA LYS A 19 15.12 4.63 -9.01
C LYS A 19 16.13 5.57 -8.33
N ASP A 20 15.66 6.68 -7.79
CA ASP A 20 16.49 7.58 -7.01
C ASP A 20 16.66 6.99 -5.61
N ASP A 21 17.82 6.38 -5.36
CA ASP A 21 18.12 5.68 -4.10
C ASP A 21 18.12 6.63 -2.90
N GLU A 22 18.60 7.87 -3.08
CA GLU A 22 18.61 8.88 -2.02
C GLU A 22 17.18 9.31 -1.68
N ALA A 23 16.36 9.57 -2.70
CA ALA A 23 14.95 9.91 -2.50
C ALA A 23 14.19 8.74 -1.85
N ASN A 24 14.40 7.50 -2.30
CA ASN A 24 13.73 6.32 -1.74
C ASN A 24 14.14 6.03 -0.29
N LEU A 25 15.42 6.24 0.04
CA LEU A 25 15.89 6.12 1.42
C LEU A 25 15.24 7.18 2.31
N ARG A 26 15.22 8.44 1.86
CA ARG A 26 14.57 9.53 2.60
C ARG A 26 13.08 9.28 2.78
N PHE A 27 12.39 8.88 1.72
CA PHE A 27 10.98 8.51 1.77
C PHE A 27 10.72 7.43 2.82
N SER A 28 11.56 6.39 2.88
CA SER A 28 11.42 5.31 3.84
C SER A 28 11.55 5.80 5.29
N VAL A 29 12.52 6.67 5.58
CA VAL A 29 12.70 7.28 6.91
C VAL A 29 11.50 8.16 7.29
N ASP A 30 11.01 8.96 6.35
CA ASP A 30 9.88 9.87 6.57
C ASP A 30 8.59 9.07 6.83
N VAL A 31 8.36 7.98 6.07
CA VAL A 31 7.21 7.09 6.25
C VAL A 31 7.16 6.48 7.65
N GLU A 32 8.31 6.02 8.17
CA GLU A 32 8.39 5.43 9.50
C GLU A 32 7.87 6.39 10.57
N HIS A 33 8.25 7.68 10.48
CA HIS A 33 7.80 8.72 11.38
C HIS A 33 6.30 9.01 11.22
N LEU A 34 5.80 9.05 9.99
CA LEU A 34 4.41 9.39 9.67
C LEU A 34 3.43 8.30 10.14
N LEU A 35 3.83 7.03 10.05
CA LEU A 35 3.02 5.88 10.46
C LEU A 35 2.84 5.76 11.97
N ARG A 36 3.80 6.23 12.78
CA ARG A 36 3.68 6.22 14.25
C ARG A 36 2.48 7.00 14.77
N GLY A 37 1.92 7.91 13.97
CA GLY A 37 0.75 8.71 14.33
C GLY A 37 -0.58 8.20 13.76
N VAL A 38 -0.64 7.01 13.15
CA VAL A 38 -1.88 6.44 12.60
C VAL A 38 -2.46 5.48 13.64
N GLU A 39 -3.68 5.74 14.10
CA GLU A 39 -4.30 4.93 15.14
C GLU A 39 -4.63 3.51 14.65
N GLY A 40 -4.18 2.50 15.38
CA GLY A 40 -4.43 1.09 15.09
C GLY A 40 -3.74 0.52 13.85
N ALA A 41 -2.72 1.22 13.34
CA ALA A 41 -1.81 0.77 12.31
C ALA A 41 -0.36 0.87 12.80
N HIS A 42 0.32 -0.28 12.91
CA HIS A 42 1.67 -0.35 13.43
C HIS A 42 2.63 -0.91 12.38
N LEU A 43 3.67 -0.16 12.05
CA LEU A 43 4.71 -0.64 11.14
C LEU A 43 5.39 -1.90 11.74
N ILE A 44 5.51 -2.95 10.93
CA ILE A 44 6.17 -4.21 11.27
C ILE A 44 7.61 -4.12 10.75
N GLY A 45 8.56 -3.94 11.66
CA GLY A 45 9.96 -3.74 11.29
C GLY A 45 10.20 -2.41 10.57
N ASP A 46 11.30 -2.34 9.84
CA ASP A 46 11.64 -1.16 9.03
C ASP A 46 11.05 -1.29 7.61
N PRO A 47 10.83 -0.17 6.89
CA PRO A 47 10.47 -0.22 5.47
C PRO A 47 11.53 -0.97 4.66
N GLU A 48 11.10 -1.95 3.86
CA GLU A 48 12.00 -2.72 3.01
C GLU A 48 12.13 -2.06 1.64
N ILE A 49 13.36 -1.88 1.17
CA ILE A 49 13.65 -1.37 -0.18
C ILE A 49 14.28 -2.50 -0.99
N GLU A 50 13.59 -2.95 -2.04
CA GLU A 50 14.09 -3.96 -2.98
C GLU A 50 13.82 -3.49 -4.41
N ASP A 51 14.84 -3.48 -5.26
CA ASP A 51 14.74 -3.02 -6.67
C ASP A 51 14.08 -1.65 -6.85
N GLY A 52 14.34 -0.71 -5.93
CA GLY A 52 13.76 0.63 -5.92
C GLY A 52 12.26 0.65 -5.57
N ARG A 53 11.72 -0.43 -4.99
CA ARG A 53 10.36 -0.51 -4.49
C ARG A 53 10.34 -0.55 -2.97
N VAL A 54 9.54 0.33 -2.37
CA VAL A 54 9.39 0.45 -0.91
C VAL A 54 8.21 -0.41 -0.44
N THR A 55 8.45 -1.37 0.44
CA THR A 55 7.40 -2.20 1.05
C THR A 55 7.20 -1.79 2.51
N LEU A 56 5.96 -1.40 2.83
CA LEU A 56 5.52 -1.00 4.16
C LEU A 56 4.60 -2.07 4.70
N ARG A 57 5.06 -2.88 5.65
CA ARG A 57 4.19 -3.87 6.32
C ARG A 57 3.60 -3.27 7.57
N VAL A 58 2.28 -3.29 7.67
CA VAL A 58 1.53 -2.66 8.76
C VAL A 58 0.63 -3.70 9.40
N TRP A 59 0.80 -3.88 10.70
CA TRP A 59 -0.09 -4.64 11.55
C TRP A 59 -1.35 -3.81 11.85
N VAL A 60 -2.52 -4.39 11.59
CA VAL A 60 -3.81 -3.75 11.83
C VAL A 60 -4.42 -4.30 13.12
N ASP A 61 -4.64 -3.42 14.10
CA ASP A 61 -5.06 -3.77 15.46
C ASP A 61 -6.57 -3.90 15.66
N TYR A 62 -7.36 -3.56 14.64
CA TYR A 62 -8.82 -3.62 14.73
C TYR A 62 -9.46 -4.30 13.52
N PRO A 63 -10.66 -4.89 13.69
CA PRO A 63 -11.37 -5.52 12.58
C PRO A 63 -11.70 -4.56 11.44
N LEU A 64 -11.25 -4.89 10.22
CA LEU A 64 -11.73 -4.26 8.99
C LEU A 64 -13.13 -4.81 8.66
N ARG A 65 -14.13 -3.94 8.67
CA ARG A 65 -15.54 -4.33 8.56
C ARG A 65 -15.95 -4.53 7.10
N ASP A 66 -15.56 -3.59 6.26
CA ASP A 66 -15.90 -3.52 4.85
C ASP A 66 -14.77 -2.88 4.02
N LEU A 67 -14.98 -2.82 2.70
CA LEU A 67 -14.04 -2.23 1.75
C LEU A 67 -13.71 -0.77 2.08
N MET A 68 -14.69 -0.02 2.59
CA MET A 68 -14.52 1.39 2.90
C MET A 68 -13.61 1.57 4.12
N SER A 69 -13.78 0.76 5.17
CA SER A 69 -12.92 0.82 6.36
C SER A 69 -11.46 0.47 6.06
N ALA A 70 -11.24 -0.51 5.17
CA ALA A 70 -9.89 -0.87 4.74
C ALA A 70 -9.25 0.25 3.90
N ASP A 71 -10.00 0.80 2.95
CA ASP A 71 -9.50 1.90 2.12
C ASP A 71 -9.30 3.17 2.93
N GLN A 72 -10.17 3.47 3.90
CA GLN A 72 -10.03 4.63 4.77
C GLN A 72 -8.72 4.57 5.55
N LEU A 73 -8.36 3.42 6.14
CA LEU A 73 -7.08 3.26 6.82
C LEU A 73 -5.91 3.44 5.84
N ALA A 74 -6.01 2.85 4.65
CA ALA A 74 -4.98 3.00 3.63
C ALA A 74 -4.83 4.47 3.20
N TYR A 75 -5.94 5.18 2.99
CA TYR A 75 -5.94 6.60 2.62
C TYR A 75 -5.48 7.51 3.75
N GLU A 76 -5.69 7.15 5.02
CA GLU A 76 -5.12 7.91 6.14
C GLU A 76 -3.58 7.83 6.13
N ILE A 77 -3.05 6.65 5.81
CA ILE A 77 -1.61 6.46 5.62
C ILE A 77 -1.15 7.23 4.38
N PHE A 78 -1.76 6.99 3.22
CA PHE A 78 -1.37 7.61 1.97
C PHE A 78 -1.52 9.13 1.98
N GLY A 79 -2.53 9.69 2.65
CA GLY A 79 -2.71 11.14 2.77
C GLY A 79 -1.53 11.83 3.46
N ARG A 80 -0.70 11.08 4.20
CA ARG A 80 0.54 11.57 4.82
C ARG A 80 1.77 11.34 3.93
N LEU A 81 1.76 10.30 3.10
CA LEU A 81 2.89 9.89 2.25
C LEU A 81 2.83 10.45 0.82
N SER A 82 1.67 10.91 0.39
CA SER A 82 1.43 11.30 -1.01
C SER A 82 2.12 12.61 -1.35
N GLU A 83 2.65 12.68 -2.56
CA GLU A 83 3.18 13.90 -3.17
C GLU A 83 2.19 14.46 -4.22
N GLU A 84 2.69 15.13 -5.25
CA GLU A 84 1.88 15.75 -6.31
C GLU A 84 1.10 14.72 -7.14
N VAL A 85 1.71 13.57 -7.41
CA VAL A 85 1.09 12.44 -8.11
C VAL A 85 0.87 11.34 -7.09
N PHE A 86 -0.32 10.75 -7.07
CA PHE A 86 -0.61 9.58 -6.26
C PHE A 86 -1.58 8.64 -6.97
N TYR A 87 -1.26 7.35 -6.96
CA TYR A 87 -2.14 6.28 -7.38
C TYR A 87 -1.88 5.05 -6.52
N ALA A 88 -2.94 4.40 -6.05
CA ALA A 88 -2.87 3.10 -5.43
C ALA A 88 -4.07 2.25 -5.86
N GLU A 89 -3.89 0.94 -5.83
CA GLU A 89 -4.97 -0.01 -6.06
C GLU A 89 -4.98 -1.06 -4.95
N ARG A 90 -6.16 -1.58 -4.61
CA ARG A 90 -6.28 -2.64 -3.61
C ARG A 90 -6.20 -4.01 -4.26
N ARG A 91 -5.38 -4.90 -3.71
CA ARG A 91 -5.25 -6.31 -4.08
C ARG A 91 -5.45 -7.20 -2.86
N PHE A 92 -6.27 -8.24 -3.02
CA PHE A 92 -6.49 -9.23 -1.98
C PHE A 92 -5.53 -10.40 -2.18
N GLU A 93 -4.64 -10.63 -1.23
CA GLU A 93 -3.68 -11.74 -1.24
C GLU A 93 -4.05 -12.77 -0.16
N LYS A 94 -3.27 -13.85 -0.04
CA LYS A 94 -3.53 -14.86 1.00
C LYS A 94 -3.01 -14.34 2.33
N GLY A 95 -3.91 -14.08 3.28
CA GLY A 95 -3.55 -13.61 4.61
C GLY A 95 -3.24 -12.12 4.71
N ASP A 96 -3.18 -11.39 3.59
CA ASP A 96 -2.81 -9.96 3.56
C ASP A 96 -3.73 -9.16 2.62
N LEU A 97 -3.83 -7.86 2.92
CA LEU A 97 -4.41 -6.87 2.03
C LEU A 97 -3.31 -5.94 1.51
N ARG A 98 -3.04 -5.99 0.20
CA ARG A 98 -1.93 -5.27 -0.41
C ARG A 98 -2.44 -4.07 -1.19
N TYR A 99 -1.77 -2.94 -1.04
CA TYR A 99 -2.00 -1.71 -1.78
C TYR A 99 -0.72 -1.31 -2.52
N PRO A 100 -0.46 -1.85 -3.72
CA PRO A 100 0.58 -1.31 -4.58
C PRO A 100 0.28 0.15 -4.87
N PHE A 101 1.30 1.00 -4.76
CA PHE A 101 1.17 2.42 -4.98
C PHE A 101 2.31 2.97 -5.83
N VAL A 102 2.03 4.14 -6.42
CA VAL A 102 3.02 5.05 -6.97
C VAL A 102 2.68 6.46 -6.49
N THR A 103 3.70 7.16 -6.00
CA THR A 103 3.61 8.57 -5.59
C THR A 103 4.85 9.32 -6.07
N GLY A 104 4.80 10.64 -6.14
CA GLY A 104 5.98 11.43 -6.40
C GLY A 104 5.70 12.81 -6.99
N SER A 105 6.79 13.46 -7.39
CA SER A 105 6.81 14.75 -8.07
C SER A 105 7.41 14.59 -9.46
N PRO A 106 7.45 15.64 -10.30
CA PRO A 106 8.16 15.58 -11.57
C PRO A 106 9.67 15.29 -11.46
N ARG A 107 10.27 15.37 -10.26
CA ARG A 107 11.70 15.16 -10.03
C ARG A 107 12.05 13.71 -9.73
N HIS A 108 11.33 13.08 -8.82
CA HIS A 108 11.50 11.68 -8.42
C HIS A 108 10.15 11.07 -8.05
N GLY A 109 10.10 9.74 -8.10
CA GLY A 109 8.94 8.96 -7.73
C GLY A 109 9.27 7.84 -6.78
N HIS A 110 8.25 7.40 -6.06
CA HIS A 110 8.29 6.27 -5.16
C HIS A 110 7.27 5.25 -5.62
N VAL A 111 7.75 4.03 -5.86
CA VAL A 111 6.92 2.89 -6.18
C VAL A 111 6.99 1.95 -5.00
N GLY A 112 5.87 1.35 -4.63
CA GLY A 112 5.87 0.51 -3.45
C GLY A 112 4.61 -0.28 -3.25
N ALA A 113 4.50 -0.85 -2.05
CA ALA A 113 3.28 -1.43 -1.57
C ALA A 113 3.12 -1.21 -0.07
N LEU A 114 1.91 -0.81 0.32
CA LEU A 114 1.44 -0.90 1.69
C LEU A 114 0.77 -2.26 1.88
N VAL A 115 1.20 -3.03 2.87
CA VAL A 115 0.70 -4.37 3.14
C VAL A 115 0.08 -4.37 4.52
N PHE A 116 -1.23 -4.59 4.60
CA PHE A 116 -1.89 -4.84 5.87
C PHE A 116 -1.80 -6.32 6.21
N SER A 117 -1.27 -6.57 7.39
CA SER A 117 -1.02 -7.89 7.96
C SER A 117 -1.65 -8.01 9.35
N GLY A 118 -1.59 -9.21 9.91
CA GLY A 118 -2.19 -9.55 11.21
C GLY A 118 -3.58 -10.17 11.08
N PRO A 119 -4.17 -10.63 12.19
CA PRO A 119 -5.38 -11.45 12.19
C PRO A 119 -6.59 -10.73 11.57
N HIS A 120 -6.70 -9.41 11.76
CA HIS A 120 -7.80 -8.62 11.23
C HIS A 120 -7.70 -8.42 9.70
N ALA A 121 -6.51 -8.15 9.19
CA ALA A 121 -6.26 -8.05 7.75
C ALA A 121 -6.45 -9.41 7.07
N ALA A 122 -5.93 -10.49 7.66
CA ALA A 122 -6.06 -11.85 7.15
C ALA A 122 -7.54 -12.29 7.05
N ALA A 123 -8.30 -12.16 8.15
CA ALA A 123 -9.71 -12.52 8.17
C ALA A 123 -10.53 -11.71 7.17
N PHE A 124 -10.18 -10.43 6.97
CA PHE A 124 -10.81 -9.58 5.97
C PHE A 124 -10.49 -10.04 4.54
N ALA A 125 -9.21 -10.25 4.23
CA ALA A 125 -8.76 -10.66 2.92
C ALA A 125 -9.37 -12.00 2.49
N ASP A 126 -9.39 -12.99 3.40
CA ASP A 126 -9.95 -14.31 3.13
C ASP A 126 -11.47 -14.25 2.87
N ARG A 127 -12.21 -13.47 3.66
CA ARG A 127 -13.67 -13.26 3.46
C ARG A 127 -13.98 -12.71 2.06
N PHE A 128 -13.21 -11.73 1.60
CA PHE A 128 -13.43 -11.13 0.27
C PHE A 128 -12.98 -12.03 -0.86
N ARG A 129 -11.86 -12.75 -0.71
CA ARG A 129 -11.41 -13.72 -1.71
C ARG A 129 -12.40 -14.87 -1.90
N GLN A 130 -12.99 -15.37 -0.81
CA GLN A 130 -14.05 -16.39 -0.88
C GLN A 130 -15.27 -15.86 -1.65
N ARG A 131 -15.69 -14.62 -1.37
CA ARG A 131 -16.80 -13.97 -2.09
C ARG A 131 -16.55 -13.80 -3.58
N LEU A 132 -15.30 -13.48 -3.98
CA LEU A 132 -14.91 -13.33 -5.38
C LEU A 132 -14.75 -14.69 -6.10
N ALA A 133 -14.25 -15.71 -5.41
CA ALA A 133 -14.02 -17.05 -5.95
C ALA A 133 -15.31 -17.90 -6.06
N GLY A 134 -16.33 -17.60 -5.26
CA GLY A 134 -17.61 -18.28 -5.31
C GLY A 134 -18.66 -17.44 -4.60
N GLY A 135 -19.55 -16.83 -5.39
CA GLY A 135 -20.75 -16.21 -4.83
C GLY A 135 -21.40 -17.18 -3.85
N LEU A 136 -21.60 -16.72 -2.61
CA LEU A 136 -22.20 -17.49 -1.52
C LEU A 136 -23.41 -18.27 -2.04
N ARG A 137 -23.25 -19.60 -2.21
CA ARG A 137 -24.38 -20.50 -2.03
C ARG A 137 -24.68 -20.46 -0.54
N TYR A 138 -25.50 -19.47 -0.13
CA TYR A 138 -26.16 -19.49 1.16
C TYR A 138 -26.93 -20.82 1.22
N GLN A 139 -26.47 -21.75 2.05
CA GLN A 139 -27.33 -22.82 2.54
C GLN A 139 -28.10 -22.22 3.72
N ALA A 140 -29.41 -22.08 3.50
CA ALA A 140 -30.40 -21.73 4.51
C ALA A 140 -30.60 -22.88 5.51
#